data_AF-M3H7T0-F1
#
_entry.id   AF-M3H7T0-F1
#
_cell.length_a   1.000
_cell.length_b   1.000
_cell.length_c   1.000
_cell.angle_alpha   90.00
_cell.angle_beta   90.00
_cell.angle_gamma   90.00
#
_symmetry.space_group_name_H-M   'P 1'
#
loop_
_entity.id
_entity.type
_entity.pdbx_description
1 polymer ?
#
loop_
_entity_poly.entity_id
_entity_poly.type
_entity_poly.pdbx_seq_one_letter_code
_entity_poly.pdbx_strand_id
1 'polypeptide(L)' 'MNHKLIFRDDKSDKFWNIETSGNSFTVTYGKTGTAGTSQTKTFETEETCIK' A
#
# COMPACT_ATOMS: atom_id res chain seq x y z
N MET A 1 1.30 -10.79 -2.49
CA MET A 1 2.10 -9.89 -3.37
C MET A 1 2.52 -8.68 -2.54
N ASN A 2 3.77 -8.20 -2.67
CA ASN A 2 4.21 -6.99 -1.97
C ASN A 2 4.73 -5.98 -3.00
N HIS A 3 4.19 -4.76 -3.00
CA HIS A 3 4.54 -3.67 -3.91
C HIS A 3 4.94 -2.43 -3.13
N LYS A 4 6.10 -1.87 -3.47
CA LYS A 4 6.61 -0.64 -2.86
C LYS A 4 6.80 0.44 -3.91
N LEU A 5 6.19 1.59 -3.67
CA LEU A 5 6.28 2.78 -4.51
C LEU A 5 6.86 3.94 -3.69
N ILE A 6 7.73 4.72 -4.31
CA ILE A 6 8.30 5.94 -3.72
C ILE A 6 8.14 7.06 -4.74
N PHE A 7 7.63 8.19 -4.29
CA PHE A 7 7.54 9.41 -5.07
C PHE A 7 8.34 10.51 -4.38
N ARG A 8 9.29 11.09 -5.10
CA ARG A 8 10.17 12.16 -4.61
C ARG A 8 10.20 13.30 -5.62
N ASP A 9 9.91 14.50 -5.16
CA ASP A 9 10.17 15.77 -5.85
C ASP A 9 10.69 16.81 -4.84
N ASP A 10 10.87 18.06 -5.27
CA ASP A 10 11.40 19.14 -4.42
C ASP A 10 10.51 19.47 -3.20
N LYS A 11 9.23 19.09 -3.24
CA LYS A 11 8.21 19.42 -2.22
C LYS A 11 7.68 18.19 -1.49
N SER A 12 7.92 17.00 -2.03
CA SER A 12 7.25 15.76 -1.65
C SER A 12 8.26 14.63 -1.54
N ASP A 13 8.10 13.85 -0.49
CA ASP A 13 8.82 12.60 -0.30
C ASP A 13 7.86 11.60 0.32
N LYS A 14 7.22 10.79 -0.52
CA LYS A 14 6.13 9.92 -0.14
C LYS A 14 6.43 8.47 -0.48
N PHE A 15 5.87 7.56 0.31
CA PHE A 15 5.93 6.13 0.08
C PHE A 15 4.53 5.52 0.10
N TRP A 16 4.39 4.41 -0.61
CA TRP A 16 3.27 3.48 -0.53
C TRP A 16 3.81 2.06 -0.51
N ASN A 17 3.28 1.24 0.39
CA ASN A 17 3.57 -0.17 0.52
C ASN A 17 2.23 -0.92 0.42
N ILE A 18 2.13 -1.88 -0.48
CA ILE A 18 0.90 -2.61 -0.77
C ILE A 18 1.18 -4.08 -0.55
N GLU A 19 0.49 -4.69 0.41
CA GLU A 19 0.66 -6.08 0.80
C GLU A 19 -0.66 -6.82 0.60
N THR A 20 -0.68 -7.81 -0.30
CA THR A 20 -1.84 -8.67 -0.51
C THR A 20 -1.67 -9.99 0.23
N SER A 21 -2.73 -10.40 0.94
CA SER A 21 -2.85 -11.65 1.66
C SER A 21 -4.24 -12.25 1.40
N GLY A 22 -4.30 -13.27 0.55
CA GLY A 22 -5.55 -13.91 0.12
C GLY A 22 -6.51 -12.91 -0.52
N ASN A 23 -7.71 -12.80 0.05
CA ASN A 23 -8.76 -11.87 -0.39
C ASN A 23 -8.64 -10.46 0.21
N SER A 24 -7.50 -10.08 0.79
CA SER A 24 -7.32 -8.76 1.37
C SER A 24 -6.02 -8.12 0.92
N PHE A 25 -6.00 -6.80 0.88
CA PHE A 25 -4.75 -6.06 0.78
C PHE A 25 -4.68 -4.94 1.81
N THR A 26 -3.47 -4.65 2.25
CA THR A 26 -3.15 -3.54 3.13
C THR A 26 -2.27 -2.56 2.38
N VAL A 27 -2.68 -1.29 2.34
CA VAL A 27 -1.87 -0.19 1.82
C VAL A 27 -1.38 0.65 2.99
N THR A 28 -0.06 0.77 3.15
CA THR A 28 0.58 1.71 4.06
C THR A 28 1.18 2.85 3.28
N TYR A 29 0.82 4.09 3.57
CA TYR A 29 1.32 5.26 2.85
C TYR A 29 1.70 6.39 3.80
N GLY A 30 2.65 7.24 3.39
CA GLY A 30 3.10 8.33 4.24
C GLY A 30 4.28 9.10 3.66
N LYS A 31 4.86 9.97 4.48
CA LYS A 31 6.15 10.61 4.17
C LYS A 31 7.28 9.61 4.41
N THR A 32 8.27 9.53 3.53
CA THR A 32 9.39 8.60 3.72
C THR A 32 10.10 8.88 5.05
N GLY A 33 10.41 7.82 5.79
CA GLY A 33 11.02 7.91 7.13
C GLY A 33 10.02 8.06 8.28
N THR A 34 8.71 8.11 8.01
CA THR A 34 7.68 7.99 9.05
C THR A 34 7.02 6.62 9.01
N ALA A 35 6.29 6.27 10.07
CA ALA A 35 5.50 5.04 10.11
C ALA A 35 4.35 5.03 9.07
N GLY A 36 3.92 6.20 8.59
CA GLY A 36 2.79 6.35 7.69
C GLY A 36 1.44 5.99 8.32
N THR A 37 0.47 5.70 7.46
CA THR A 37 -0.88 5.30 7.81
C THR A 37 -1.25 4.06 7.00
N SER A 38 -1.81 3.05 7.66
CA SER A 38 -2.22 1.80 7.02
C SER A 38 -3.74 1.74 6.86
N GLN A 39 -4.18 1.22 5.72
CA GLN A 39 -5.58 0.90 5.44
C GLN A 39 -5.66 -0.52 4.86
N THR A 40 -6.52 -1.35 5.44
CA THR A 40 -6.77 -2.71 4.96
C THR A 40 -8.14 -2.77 4.29
N LYS A 41 -8.20 -3.42 3.13
CA LYS A 41 -9.44 -3.68 2.41
C LYS A 41 -9.55 -5.17 2.13
N THR A 42 -10.70 -5.74 2.46
CA THR A 42 -11.03 -7.14 2.23
C THR A 42 -12.07 -7.23 1.11
N PHE A 43 -11.94 -8.24 0.27
CA PHE A 43 -12.75 -8.53 -0.89
C PHE A 43 -13.42 -9.90 -0.71
N GLU A 44 -14.43 -10.19 -1.52
CA GLU A 44 -15.13 -11.47 -1.46
C GLU A 44 -14.24 -12.63 -1.89
N THR A 45 -13.35 -12.41 -2.86
CA THR A 45 -12.47 -13.44 -3.41
C THR A 45 -11.03 -12.95 -3.61
N GLU A 46 -10.09 -13.87 -3.69
CA GLU A 46 -8.69 -13.55 -4.01
C GLU A 46 -8.56 -12.95 -5.42
N GLU A 47 -9.32 -13.43 -6.41
CA GLU A 47 -9.33 -12.85 -7.77
C GLU A 47 -9.81 -11.40 -7.80
N THR A 48 -10.81 -11.05 -6.99
CA THR A 48 -11.31 -9.66 -6.89
C THR A 48 -10.37 -8.76 -6.10
N CYS A 49 -9.47 -9.33 -5.30
CA CYS A 49 -8.45 -8.61 -4.55
C CYS A 49 -7.23 -8.22 -5.40
N ILE A 50 -6.92 -9.00 -6.44
CA ILE A 50 -5.71 -8.82 -7.27
C ILE A 50 -6.00 -8.07 -8.58
N LYS A 51 -7.28 -7.93 -8.96
CA LYS A 51 -7.74 -7.14 -10.12
C LYS A 51 -7.63 -5.64 -9.89
#